data_AF-A0A848UG38-F1
#
_entry.id   AF-A0A848UG38-F1
#
_cell.length_a   1.000
_cell.length_b   1.000
_cell.length_c   1.000
_cell.angle_alpha   90.00
_cell.angle_beta   90.00
_cell.angle_gamma   90.00
#
_symmetry.space_group_name_H-M   'P 1'
#
loop_
_entity.id
_entity.type
_entity.pdbx_description
1 polymer ?
#
loop_
_entity_poly.entity_id
_entity_poly.type
_entity_poly.pdbx_seq_one_letter_code
_entity_poly.pdbx_strand_id
1 'polypeptide(L)' 'MDPDALVADLFAREGRSLVRLAAIFCDDRAAAEDLVQEAFIRLHRSAGSIRDVDRAPAFLRSIVINLARDHNRRGLMS' A
#
# COMPACT_ATOMS: atom_id res chain seq x y z
N MET A 1 -7.65 17.51 -7.07
CA MET A 1 -6.41 16.80 -7.43
C MET A 1 -6.82 15.57 -8.21
N ASP A 2 -6.15 15.28 -9.31
CA ASP A 2 -6.39 14.08 -10.12
C ASP A 2 -5.88 12.84 -9.35
N PRO A 3 -6.77 11.92 -8.93
CA PRO A 3 -6.39 10.69 -8.22
C PRO A 3 -5.40 9.83 -9.00
N ASP A 4 -5.51 9.80 -10.33
CA ASP A 4 -4.68 8.97 -11.19
C ASP A 4 -3.23 9.50 -11.20
N ALA A 5 -3.06 10.81 -11.33
CA ALA A 5 -1.76 11.46 -11.27
C ALA A 5 -1.07 11.27 -9.90
N LEU A 6 -1.81 11.37 -8.79
CA LEU A 6 -1.26 11.11 -7.45
C LEU A 6 -0.78 9.67 -7.31
N VAL A 7 -1.61 8.71 -7.72
CA VAL A 7 -1.29 7.29 -7.63
C VAL A 7 -0.07 6.95 -8.48
N ALA A 8 0.01 7.48 -9.71
CA ALA A 8 1.14 7.28 -10.59
C ALA A 8 2.46 7.85 -10.00
N ASP A 9 2.44 9.07 -9.45
CA ASP A 9 3.62 9.67 -8.80
C ASP A 9 4.09 8.82 -7.61
N LEU A 10 3.15 8.46 -6.72
CA LEU A 10 3.48 7.66 -5.55
C LEU A 10 3.94 6.26 -5.94
N PHE A 11 3.36 5.64 -6.96
CA PHE A 11 3.80 4.33 -7.44
C PHE A 11 5.25 4.38 -7.94
N ALA A 12 5.58 5.37 -8.76
CA ALA A 12 6.93 5.55 -9.28
C ALA A 12 7.97 5.79 -8.17
N ARG A 13 7.60 6.54 -7.12
CA ARG A 13 8.51 6.94 -6.03
C ARG A 13 8.61 5.91 -4.91
N GLU A 14 7.50 5.26 -4.56
CA GLU A 14 7.34 4.45 -3.34
C GLU A 14 7.09 2.96 -3.64
N GLY A 15 6.61 2.59 -4.83
CA GLY A 15 6.13 1.23 -5.10
C GLY A 15 7.17 0.15 -4.75
N ARG A 16 8.42 0.35 -5.16
CA ARG A 16 9.49 -0.62 -4.87
C ARG A 16 9.86 -0.69 -3.38
N SER A 17 9.85 0.43 -2.65
CA SER A 17 10.15 0.43 -1.22
C SER A 17 9.01 -0.20 -0.42
N LEU A 18 7.77 0.02 -0.82
CA LEU A 18 6.58 -0.58 -0.22
C LEU A 18 6.54 -2.10 -0.42
N VAL A 19 6.91 -2.61 -1.60
CA VAL A 19 7.01 -4.07 -1.82
C VAL A 19 8.07 -4.68 -0.92
N ARG A 20 9.24 -4.03 -0.75
CA ARG A 20 10.26 -4.50 0.19
C ARG A 20 9.77 -4.48 1.64
N LEU A 21 8.99 -3.47 2.01
CA LEU A 21 8.38 -3.38 3.35
C LEU A 21 7.37 -4.50 3.58
N ALA A 22 6.45 -4.73 2.64
CA ALA A 22 5.45 -5.79 2.72
C ALA A 22 6.08 -7.18 2.78
N ALA A 23 7.16 -7.40 2.02
CA ALA A 23 7.90 -8.67 1.99
C ALA A 23 8.53 -9.07 3.34
N ILE A 24 8.68 -8.14 4.31
CA ILE A 24 9.09 -8.49 5.68
C ILE A 24 8.02 -9.33 6.39
N PHE A 25 6.76 -9.23 5.96
CA PHE A 25 5.61 -9.85 6.61
C PHE A 25 5.00 -11.02 5.83
N CYS A 26 5.45 -11.27 4.60
CA CYS A 26 4.89 -12.25 3.67
C CYS A 26 5.91 -13.34 3.32
N ASP A 27 5.43 -14.57 3.13
CA ASP A 27 6.28 -15.73 2.82
C ASP A 27 6.78 -15.74 1.37
N ASP A 28 6.11 -15.02 0.47
CA ASP A 28 6.54 -14.87 -0.91
C ASP A 28 6.40 -13.44 -1.43
N ARG A 29 7.14 -13.16 -2.51
CA ARG A 29 7.20 -11.84 -3.14
C ARG A 29 5.91 -11.45 -3.86
N ALA A 30 5.18 -12.40 -4.43
CA ALA A 30 3.94 -12.12 -5.16
C ALA A 30 2.87 -11.59 -4.20
N ALA A 31 2.73 -12.21 -3.02
CA ALA A 31 1.86 -11.73 -1.95
C ALA A 31 2.21 -10.29 -1.54
N ALA A 32 3.49 -9.95 -1.42
CA ALA A 32 3.91 -8.58 -1.12
C ALA A 32 3.50 -7.57 -2.21
N GLU A 33 3.62 -7.96 -3.49
CA GLU A 33 3.21 -7.12 -4.63
C GLU A 33 1.69 -6.93 -4.66
N ASP A 34 0.91 -7.97 -4.40
CA ASP A 34 -0.56 -7.90 -4.37
C ASP A 34 -1.06 -6.99 -3.24
N LEU A 35 -0.47 -7.07 -2.04
CA LEU A 35 -0.85 -6.21 -0.93
C LEU A 35 -0.52 -4.73 -1.19
N VAL A 36 0.59 -4.45 -1.88
CA VAL A 36 0.93 -3.09 -2.28
C VAL A 36 -0.02 -2.57 -3.36
N GLN A 37 -0.38 -3.40 -4.34
CA GLN A 37 -1.39 -3.03 -5.33
C GLN A 37 -2.75 -2.71 -4.68
N GLU A 38 -3.23 -3.55 -3.77
CA GLU A 38 -4.46 -3.29 -3.01
C GLU A 38 -4.36 -1.99 -2.19
N ALA A 39 -3.19 -1.66 -1.64
CA ALA A 39 -2.99 -0.40 -0.94
C ALA A 39 -3.13 0.82 -1.85
N PHE A 40 -2.58 0.77 -3.08
CA PHE A 40 -2.76 1.82 -4.08
C PHE A 40 -4.21 1.95 -4.54
N ILE A 41 -4.94 0.84 -4.70
CA ILE A 41 -6.37 0.86 -5.02
C ILE A 41 -7.18 1.54 -3.91
N ARG A 42 -6.87 1.26 -2.63
CA ARG A 42 -7.52 1.92 -1.49
C ARG A 42 -7.19 3.41 -1.42
N LEU A 43 -5.94 3.79 -1.71
CA LEU A 43 -5.54 5.19 -1.79
C LEU A 43 -6.32 5.92 -2.90
N HIS A 44 -6.40 5.34 -4.09
CA HIS A 44 -7.15 5.89 -5.23
C HIS A 44 -8.61 6.15 -4.86
N ARG A 45 -9.28 5.14 -4.29
CA ARG A 45 -10.69 5.25 -3.84
C ARG A 45 -10.91 6.31 -2.76
N SER A 46 -9.89 6.61 -1.95
CA SER A 46 -9.95 7.62 -0.89
C SER A 46 -9.38 8.97 -1.29
N ALA A 47 -8.81 9.12 -2.50
CA ALA A 47 -8.14 10.33 -2.94
C ALA A 47 -9.04 11.57 -2.88
N GLY A 48 -10.35 11.42 -3.11
CA GLY A 48 -11.33 12.50 -3.01
C GLY A 48 -11.53 13.06 -1.59
N SER A 49 -11.10 12.35 -0.54
CA SER A 49 -11.18 12.80 0.86
C SER A 49 -9.83 13.22 1.45
N ILE A 50 -8.74 13.10 0.69
CA ILE A 50 -7.40 13.54 1.11
C ILE A 50 -7.34 15.06 1.08
N ARG A 51 -7.38 15.67 2.26
CA ARG A 51 -7.29 17.13 2.45
C ARG A 51 -5.85 17.66 2.39
N ASP A 52 -4.89 16.78 2.66
CA ASP A 52 -3.47 17.10 2.76
C ASP A 52 -2.67 16.05 1.98
N VAL A 53 -2.23 16.43 0.78
CA VAL A 53 -1.55 15.54 -0.18
C VAL A 53 -0.19 15.10 0.34
N ASP A 54 0.46 15.94 1.15
CA ASP A 54 1.77 15.66 1.72
C ASP A 54 1.71 14.49 2.73
N ARG A 55 0.51 14.15 3.20
CA ARG A 55 0.27 12.96 4.04
C ARG A 55 0.00 11.68 3.27
N ALA A 56 -0.27 11.74 1.97
CA ALA A 56 -0.57 10.55 1.16
C ALA A 56 0.52 9.45 1.25
N PRO A 57 1.83 9.77 1.24
CA PRO A 57 2.88 8.76 1.42
C PRO A 57 2.83 8.05 2.78
N ALA A 58 2.53 8.78 3.86
CA ALA A 58 2.44 8.21 5.20
C ALA A 58 1.17 7.36 5.36
N PHE A 59 0.07 7.82 4.76
CA PHE A 59 -1.19 7.09 4.72
C PHE A 59 -1.05 5.77 3.95
N LEU A 60 -0.42 5.82 2.77
CA LEU A 60 -0.16 4.64 1.93
C LEU A 60 0.68 3.59 2.66
N ARG A 61 1.79 4.00 3.32
CA ARG A 61 2.59 3.10 4.17
C ARG A 61 1.75 2.43 5.26
N SER A 62 0.84 3.17 5.89
CA SER A 62 -0.03 2.64 6.94
C SER A 62 -0.99 1.59 6.40
N ILE A 63 -1.56 1.80 5.21
CA ILE A 63 -2.43 0.81 4.54
C ILE A 63 -1.65 -0.47 4.27
N VAL A 64 -0.43 -0.37 3.70
CA VAL A 64 0.43 -1.53 3.41
C VAL A 64 0.74 -2.33 4.67
N ILE A 65 1.13 -1.68 5.77
CA ILE A 65 1.45 -2.36 7.04
C ILE A 65 0.22 -3.09 7.59
N ASN A 66 -0.95 -2.46 7.55
CA ASN A 66 -2.18 -3.08 8.04
C ASN A 66 -2.56 -4.32 7.20
N LEU A 67 -2.50 -4.20 5.87
CA LEU A 67 -2.73 -5.31 4.95
C LEU A 67 -1.77 -6.48 5.20
N ALA A 68 -0.48 -6.18 5.36
CA ALA A 68 0.56 -7.17 5.59
C ALA A 68 0.40 -7.91 6.94
N ARG A 69 0.07 -7.17 8.01
CA ARG A 69 -0.24 -7.77 9.32
C ARG A 69 -1.47 -8.67 9.28
N ASP A 70 -2.52 -8.22 8.60
CA ASP A 70 -3.75 -9.00 8.45
C ASP A 70 -3.54 -10.26 7.61
N HIS A 71 -2.73 -10.17 6.54
CA HIS A 71 -2.35 -11.32 5.74
C HIS A 71 -1.58 -12.36 6.58
N ASN A 72 -0.53 -11.93 7.28
CA ASN A 72 0.28 -12.80 8.14
C ASN A 72 -0.57 -13.46 9.26
N ARG A 73 -1.43 -12.69 9.93
CA ARG A 73 -2.33 -13.21 10.98
C ARG A 73 -3.27 -14.30 10.48
N ARG A 74 -3.77 -14.18 9.23
CA ARG A 74 -4.62 -15.23 8.62
C ARG A 74 -3.82 -16.47 8.24
N GLY A 75 -2.56 -16.31 7.81
CA GLY A 75 -1.66 -17.42 7.52
C GLY A 75 -1.25 -18.21 8.78
N LEU A 76 -1.05 -17.53 9.91
CA LEU A 76 -0.73 -18.17 11.21
C LEU A 76 -1.88 -18.98 11.82
N MET A 77 -3.12 -18.76 11.38
CA MET A 77 -4.32 -19.47 11.87
C MET A 77 -4.78 -20.58 10.91
N SER A 78 -4.07 -20.80 9.80
CA SER A 78 -4.31 -21.89 8.84
C SER A 78 -3.43 -23.10 9.12
#